data_AF-A0A2C6WP79-F1
#
_entry.id   AF-A0A2C6WP79-F1
#
_cell.length_a   1.000
_cell.length_b   1.000
_cell.length_c   1.000
_cell.angle_alpha   90.00
_cell.angle_beta   90.00
_cell.angle_gamma   90.00
#
_symmetry.space_group_name_H-M   'P 1'
#
loop_
_entity.id
_entity.type
_entity.pdbx_description
1 polymer ?
#
loop_
_entity_poly.entity_id
_entity_poly.type
_entity_poly.pdbx_seq_one_letter_code
_entity_poly.pdbx_strand_id
1 'polypeptide(L)' 'MKVRPSVKPICEKCKVIKRKGKVMVICSNPKHKQRQG' A
#
# COMPACT_ATOMS: atom_id res chain seq x y z
N MET A 1 3.73 1.22 8.36
CA MET A 1 2.55 1.64 7.56
C MET A 1 2.81 3.07 7.12
N LYS A 2 2.98 3.33 5.83
CA LYS A 2 3.26 4.69 5.30
C LYS A 2 1.97 5.31 4.78
N VAL A 3 1.60 6.47 5.29
CA VAL A 3 0.41 7.21 4.86
C VAL A 3 0.83 8.25 3.83
N ARG A 4 0.28 8.19 2.62
CA ARG A 4 0.63 9.08 1.51
C ARG A 4 -0.59 9.34 0.63
N PRO A 5 -0.72 10.52 0.00
CA PRO A 5 -1.80 10.78 -0.95
C PRO A 5 -1.70 9.93 -2.23
N SER A 6 -0.48 9.60 -2.65
CA SER A 6 -0.22 8.68 -3.75
C SER A 6 0.38 7.38 -3.22
N VAL A 7 -0.25 6.26 -3.54
CA VAL A 7 0.24 4.92 -3.20
C VAL A 7 0.65 4.19 -4.47
N LYS A 8 1.90 3.76 -4.54
CA LYS A 8 2.47 3.01 -5.67
C LYS A 8 3.13 1.71 -5.18
N PRO A 9 3.05 0.61 -5.95
CA PRO A 9 3.84 -0.58 -5.65
C PRO A 9 5.34 -0.27 -5.74
N ILE A 10 6.13 -0.83 -4.82
CA ILE A 10 7.59 -0.61 -4.73
C ILE A 10 8.37 -1.82 -5.27
N CYS A 11 7.80 -3.02 -5.18
CA CYS A 11 8.38 -4.26 -5.68
C CYS A 11 7.29 -5.13 -6.31
N GLU A 12 7.66 -6.18 -7.03
CA GLU A 12 6.75 -7.12 -7.71
C GLU A 12 5.75 -7.79 -6.75
N LYS A 13 6.15 -8.00 -5.49
CA LYS A 13 5.29 -8.58 -4.45
C LYS A 13 4.29 -7.59 -3.84
N CYS A 14 4.36 -6.30 -4.19
CA CYS A 14 3.41 -5.30 -3.70
C CYS A 14 2.07 -5.46 -4.41
N LYS A 15 1.01 -5.67 -3.64
CA LYS A 15 -0.35 -5.72 -4.17
C LYS A 15 -1.12 -4.48 -3.74
N VAL A 16 -1.76 -3.83 -4.70
CA VAL A 16 -2.70 -2.74 -4.45
C VAL A 16 -4.06 -3.36 -4.13
N ILE A 17 -4.62 -3.01 -2.98
CA ILE A 17 -5.92 -3.50 -2.51
C ILE A 17 -6.81 -2.32 -2.10
N LYS A 18 -8.12 -2.47 -2.26
CA LYS A 18 -9.12 -1.59 -1.66
C LYS A 18 -9.74 -2.28 -0.45
N ARG A 19 -9.60 -1.70 0.75
CA ARG A 19 -10.25 -2.18 1.98
C ARG A 19 -10.91 -1.01 2.69
N LYS A 20 -12.16 -1.19 3.15
CA LYS A 20 -12.95 -0.15 3.85
C LYS A 20 -12.94 1.20 3.10
N GLY A 21 -13.09 1.16 1.78
CA GLY A 21 -13.07 2.35 0.90
C GLY A 21 -11.70 3.01 0.69
N LYS A 22 -10.62 2.53 1.32
CA LYS A 22 -9.26 3.10 1.17
C LYS A 22 -8.38 2.22 0.30
N VAL A 23 -7.57 2.84 -0.56
CA VAL A 23 -6.54 2.15 -1.34
C VAL A 23 -5.31 1.95 -0.47
N MET A 24 -4.78 0.73 -0.44
CA MET A 24 -3.59 0.37 0.33
C MET A 24 -2.65 -0.50 -0.51
N VAL A 25 -1.37 -0.43 -0.21
CA VAL A 25 -0.38 -1.37 -0.75
C VAL A 25 -0.01 -2.33 0.37
N ILE A 26 -0.18 -3.62 0.13
CA ILE A 26 0.30 -4.69 1.00
C ILE A 26 1.51 -5.36 0.36
N CYS A 27 2.43 -5.82 1.20
CA CYS A 27 3.59 -6.59 0.79
C CYS A 27 3.97 -7.49 1.96
N SER A 28 4.68 -8.59 1.67
CA SER A 28 5.35 -9.40 2.68
C SER A 28 6.36 -8.56 3.48
N ASN A 29 7.05 -7.63 2.82
CA ASN A 29 7.93 -6.67 3.50
C ASN A 29 7.09 -5.54 4.16
N PRO A 30 7.12 -5.40 5.50
CA PRO A 30 6.36 -4.37 6.21
C PRO A 30 6.76 -2.93 5.85
N LYS A 31 8.00 -2.70 5.34
CA LYS A 31 8.47 -1.38 4.89
C LYS A 31 7.72 -0.84 3.67
N HIS A 32 7.07 -1.72 2.90
CA HIS A 32 6.32 -1.35 1.68
C HIS A 32 4.82 -1.13 1.94
N LYS A 33 4.31 -1.43 3.14
CA LYS A 33 2.90 -1.22 3.47
C LYS A 33 2.53 0.26 3.40
N GLN A 34 1.59 0.62 2.52
CA GLN A 34 1.15 2.00 2.31
C GLN A 34 -0.37 2.14 2.42
N ARG A 35 -0.87 3.32 2.78
CA ARG A 35 -2.29 3.70 2.81
C ARG A 35 -2.48 5.05 2.12
N GLN A 36 -3.49 5.13 1.25
CA GLN A 36 -3.94 6.37 0.63
C GLN A 36 -4.72 7.19 1.66
N GLY A 37 -4.22 8.40 1.95
CA GLY A 37 -4.81 9.33 2.93
C GLY A 37 -4.26 9.22 4.34
#